data_AF-V6LWR6-F1
#
_entry.id   AF-V6LWR6-F1
#
_cell.length_a   1.000
_cell.length_b   1.000
_cell.length_c   1.000
_cell.angle_alpha   90.00
_cell.angle_beta   90.00
_cell.angle_gamma   90.00
#
_symmetry.space_group_name_H-M   'P 1'
#
loop_
_entity.id
_entity.type
_entity.pdbx_description
1 polymer ?
#
loop_
_entity_poly.entity_id
_entity_poly.type
_entity_poly.pdbx_seq_one_letter_code
_entity_poly.pdbx_strand_id
1 'polypeptide(L)'
;MSNLPISKVKKISKLTNPNHQITVQAAQSITFCTEYITKFLMEQSQKVVISNQKKTIMYDDVRKVVEETVGLQFLDDTVPIRWVTK
;
A
#
# COMPACT_ATOMS: atom_id res chain seq x y z
N MET A 1 -13.45 10.22 9.14
CA MET A 1 -14.01 9.45 8.00
C MET A 1 -12.89 9.25 7.00
N SER A 2 -12.79 8.08 6.37
CA SER A 2 -11.80 7.87 5.32
C SER A 2 -11.97 8.88 4.19
N ASN A 3 -10.86 9.36 3.64
CA ASN A 3 -10.83 10.31 2.52
C ASN A 3 -10.75 9.60 1.15
N LEU A 4 -10.56 8.28 1.10
CA LEU A 4 -10.54 7.57 -0.17
C LEU A 4 -11.94 7.52 -0.82
N PRO A 5 -12.06 7.87 -2.12
CA PRO A 5 -13.33 7.86 -2.81
C PRO A 5 -13.81 6.42 -3.06
N ILE A 6 -14.94 6.06 -2.45
CA ILE A 6 -15.55 4.71 -2.53
C ILE A 6 -15.76 4.25 -3.98
N SER A 7 -16.11 5.18 -4.88
CA SER A 7 -16.29 4.87 -6.32
C SER A 7 -15.00 4.35 -6.97
N LYS A 8 -13.84 4.92 -6.63
CA LYS A 8 -12.54 4.42 -7.13
C LYS A 8 -12.16 3.10 -6.49
N VAL A 9 -12.42 2.92 -5.20
CA VAL A 9 -12.16 1.65 -4.50
C VAL A 9 -12.94 0.52 -5.17
N LYS A 10 -14.24 0.71 -5.41
CA LYS A 10 -15.06 -0.27 -6.16
C LYS A 10 -14.53 -0.54 -7.57
N LYS A 11 -14.04 0.50 -8.27
CA LYS A 11 -13.48 0.36 -9.63
C LYS A 11 -12.21 -0.50 -9.62
N ILE A 12 -11.27 -0.25 -8.70
CA ILE A 12 -10.03 -1.00 -8.58
C ILE A 12 -10.31 -2.45 -8.18
N SER A 13 -11.17 -2.68 -7.18
CA SER A 13 -11.49 -4.03 -6.71
C SER A 13 -12.14 -4.90 -7.81
N LYS A 14 -12.91 -4.29 -8.73
CA LYS A 14 -13.46 -5.00 -9.90
C LYS A 14 -12.41 -5.42 -10.94
N LEU A 15 -11.22 -4.81 -10.95
CA LEU A 15 -10.13 -5.24 -11.85
C LEU A 15 -9.66 -6.65 -11.49
N THR A 16 -9.64 -6.98 -10.19
CA THR A 16 -9.25 -8.30 -9.69
C THR A 16 -10.38 -9.31 -9.83
N ASN A 17 -11.63 -8.90 -9.64
CA ASN A 17 -12.79 -9.79 -9.74
C ASN A 17 -14.01 -9.09 -10.37
N PRO A 18 -14.11 -9.06 -11.71
CA PRO A 18 -15.09 -8.24 -12.43
C PRO A 18 -16.54 -8.70 -12.24
N ASN A 19 -16.73 -10.00 -11.98
CA ASN A 19 -18.06 -10.61 -11.84
C ASN A 19 -18.63 -10.49 -10.42
N HIS A 20 -17.84 -10.00 -9.45
CA HIS A 20 -18.27 -9.92 -8.06
C HIS A 20 -18.99 -8.61 -7.75
N GLN A 21 -20.11 -8.69 -7.03
CA GLN A 21 -20.79 -7.50 -6.51
C GLN A 21 -20.14 -7.06 -5.20
N ILE A 22 -19.66 -5.81 -5.16
CA ILE A 22 -19.03 -5.25 -3.97
C ILE A 22 -20.06 -4.41 -3.22
N THR A 23 -20.47 -4.88 -2.03
CA THR A 23 -21.36 -4.16 -1.13
C THR A 23 -20.74 -2.84 -0.67
N VAL A 24 -21.57 -1.90 -0.21
CA VAL A 24 -21.07 -0.61 0.29
C VAL A 24 -20.17 -0.81 1.51
N GLN A 25 -20.56 -1.72 2.42
CA GLN A 25 -19.83 -2.06 3.63
C GLN A 25 -18.47 -2.67 3.30
N ALA A 26 -18.41 -3.62 2.36
CA ALA A 26 -17.14 -4.20 1.92
C ALA A 26 -16.22 -3.12 1.33
N ALA A 27 -16.75 -2.21 0.51
CA ALA A 27 -15.97 -1.10 -0.03
C ALA A 27 -15.44 -0.17 1.08
N GLN A 28 -16.23 0.10 2.12
CA GLN A 28 -15.80 0.88 3.29
C GLN A 28 -14.71 0.17 4.10
N SER A 29 -14.81 -1.15 4.29
CA SER A 29 -13.77 -1.95 4.94
C SER A 29 -12.46 -1.92 4.16
N ILE A 30 -12.50 -2.16 2.84
CA ILE A 30 -11.32 -2.07 1.97
C ILE A 30 -10.69 -0.70 2.06
N THR A 31 -11.53 0.33 2.07
CA THR A 31 -11.11 1.73 2.18
C THR A 31 -10.35 1.97 3.49
N PHE A 32 -10.91 1.57 4.64
CA PHE A 32 -10.25 1.66 5.94
C PHE A 32 -8.93 0.87 5.99
N CYS A 33 -8.94 -0.37 5.51
CA CYS A 33 -7.75 -1.22 5.49
C CYS A 33 -6.65 -0.60 4.61
N THR A 34 -7.00 -0.04 3.46
CA THR A 34 -6.05 0.62 2.56
C THR A 34 -5.40 1.83 3.25
N GLU A 35 -6.18 2.67 3.93
CA GLU A 35 -5.63 3.81 4.68
C GLU A 35 -4.71 3.34 5.82
N TYR A 36 -5.12 2.31 6.55
CA TYR A 36 -4.33 1.74 7.63
C TYR A 36 -2.99 1.17 7.15
N ILE A 37 -3.02 0.34 6.10
CA ILE A 37 -1.80 -0.24 5.51
C ILE A 37 -0.87 0.86 4.98
N THR A 38 -1.43 1.85 4.30
CA THR A 38 -0.64 2.98 3.78
C THR A 38 0.03 3.76 4.90
N LYS A 39 -0.71 4.06 5.98
CA LYS A 39 -0.16 4.75 7.15
C LYS A 39 0.93 3.93 7.83
N PHE A 40 0.67 2.64 8.05
CA PHE A 40 1.64 1.73 8.65
C PHE A 40 2.94 1.66 7.84
N LEU A 41 2.85 1.48 6.52
CA LEU A 41 4.01 1.44 5.63
C LEU A 41 4.83 2.73 5.71
N MET A 42 4.17 3.89 5.71
CA MET A 42 4.85 5.19 5.81
C MET A 42 5.50 5.41 7.19
N GLU A 43 4.85 4.98 8.27
CA GLU A 43 5.42 5.06 9.62
C GLU A 43 6.66 4.18 9.77
N GLN A 44 6.66 2.96 9.23
CA GLN A 44 7.84 2.11 9.22
C GLN A 44 8.95 2.70 8.35
N SER A 45 8.61 3.24 7.18
CA SER A 45 9.57 3.91 6.29
C SER A 45 10.21 5.12 6.96
N GLN A 46 9.43 5.91 7.69
CA GLN A 46 9.93 7.05 8.45
C GLN A 46 10.91 6.62 9.55
N LYS A 47 10.66 5.51 10.25
CA LYS A 47 11.60 4.99 11.27
C LYS A 47 12.95 4.63 10.66
N VAL A 48 12.95 3.98 9.49
CA VAL A 48 14.18 3.63 8.75
C VAL A 48 14.94 4.88 8.30
N VAL A 49 14.23 5.90 7.82
CA VAL A 49 14.84 7.18 7.40
C VAL A 49 15.48 7.90 8.58
N ILE A 50 14.79 7.95 9.72
CA ILE A 50 15.30 8.57 10.94
C ILE A 50 16.54 7.82 11.47
N SER A 51 16.52 6.49 11.49
CA SER A 51 17.68 5.70 11.92
C SER A 51 18.90 5.90 11.02
N ASN A 52 18.67 6.14 9.73
CA ASN A 52 19.70 6.47 8.74
C ASN A 52 20.09 7.97 8.72
N GLN A 53 19.62 8.78 9.68
CA GLN A 53 19.85 10.23 9.76
C GLN A 53 19.43 11.01 8.49
N LYS A 54 18.48 10.48 7.73
CA LYS A 54 17.89 11.12 6.56
C LYS A 54 16.65 11.94 6.97
N LYS A 55 16.25 12.88 6.10
CA LYS A 55 15.04 13.71 6.29
C LYS A 55 13.92 13.41 5.29
N THR A 56 14.23 12.64 4.25
CA THR A 56 13.32 12.37 3.14
C THR A 56 13.19 10.86 2.95
N ILE A 57 11.95 10.39 2.85
CA ILE A 57 11.66 8.99 2.48
C ILE A 57 11.91 8.84 0.99
N MET A 58 12.82 7.93 0.64
CA MET A 58 13.10 7.55 -0.74
C MET A 58 12.47 6.19 -1.04
N TYR A 59 12.37 5.87 -2.33
CA TYR A 59 11.82 4.60 -2.79
C TYR A 59 12.55 3.39 -2.18
N ASP A 60 13.87 3.44 -2.08
CA ASP A 60 14.67 2.37 -1.48
C ASP A 60 14.36 2.14 0.00
N ASP A 61 13.99 3.18 0.74
CA ASP A 61 13.61 3.05 2.15
C ASP A 61 12.24 2.34 2.26
N VAL A 62 11.30 2.65 1.36
CA VAL A 62 9.99 1.97 1.28
C VAL A 62 10.16 0.50 0.87
N ARG A 63 11.00 0.23 -0.14
CA ARG A 63 11.32 -1.13 -0.60
C ARG A 63 11.90 -1.96 0.53
N LYS A 64 12.89 -1.43 1.25
CA LYS A 64 13.50 -2.12 2.38
C LYS A 64 12.46 -2.50 3.44
N VAL A 65 11.53 -1.60 3.76
CA VAL A 65 10.45 -1.88 4.71
C VAL A 65 9.53 -2.99 4.22
N VAL A 66 9.18 -3.00 2.93
CA VAL A 66 8.36 -4.06 2.32
C VAL A 66 9.05 -5.43 2.44
N GLU A 67 10.36 -5.49 2.17
CA GLU A 67 11.16 -6.72 2.26
C GLU A 67 11.33 -7.23 3.71
N GLU A 68 11.53 -6.33 4.67
CA GLU A 68 11.85 -6.69 6.05
C GLU A 68 10.61 -6.90 6.96
N THR A 69 9.44 -6.38 6.57
CA THR A 69 8.24 -6.40 7.42
C THR A 69 7.30 -7.56 7.05
N VAL A 70 7.08 -8.46 8.00
CA VAL A 70 6.11 -9.56 7.84
C VAL A 70 4.71 -9.00 7.58
N GLY A 71 4.05 -9.52 6.55
CA GLY A 71 2.71 -9.10 6.13
C GLY A 71 2.72 -8.03 5.03
N LEU A 72 3.88 -7.47 4.66
CA LEU A 72 4.00 -6.55 3.52
C LEU A 72 4.52 -7.22 2.25
N GLN A 73 4.90 -8.50 2.30
CA GLN A 73 5.47 -9.21 1.13
C GLN A 73 4.53 -9.28 -0.09
N PHE A 74 3.21 -9.10 0.11
CA PHE A 74 2.26 -9.00 -1.01
C PHE A 74 2.51 -7.78 -1.91
N LEU A 75 3.35 -6.84 -1.49
CA LEU A 75 3.75 -5.64 -2.23
C LEU A 75 5.06 -5.80 -3.01
N ASP A 76 5.76 -6.95 -2.92
CA ASP A 76 7.06 -7.15 -3.57
C ASP A 76 7.01 -6.86 -5.09
N ASP A 77 5.96 -7.34 -5.76
CA ASP A 77 5.73 -7.10 -7.19
C ASP A 77 5.36 -5.63 -7.50
N THR A 78 4.86 -4.91 -6.50
CA THR A 78 4.46 -3.50 -6.62
C THR A 78 5.64 -2.56 -6.37
N VAL A 79 6.63 -2.98 -5.57
CA VAL A 79 7.81 -2.20 -5.21
C VAL A 79 9.11 -2.94 -5.62
N PRO A 80 9.34 -3.17 -6.94
CA PRO A 80 10.42 -4.03 -7.40
C PRO A 80 11.82 -3.44 -7.17
N ILE A 81 12.80 -4.32 -6.93
CA ILE A 81 14.24 -3.99 -6.79
C ILE A 81 14.81 -3.40 -8.08
N ARG A 82 14.33 -3.86 -9.23
CA ARG A 82 14.73 -3.36 -10.55
C ARG A 82 13.49 -3.25 -11.41
N TRP A 83 13.37 -2.12 -12.11
CA TRP A 83 12.37 -1.97 -13.16
C TRP A 83 12.67 -2.98 -14.26
N VAL A 84 11.75 -3.92 -14.50
CA VAL A 84 11.81 -4.78 -15.68
C VAL A 84 11.52 -3.89 -16.88
N THR A 85 12.57 -3.42 -17.56
CA THR A 85 12.42 -2.75 -18.84
C THR A 85 11.98 -3.83 -19.84
N LYS A 86 10.71 -3.76 -20.27
CA LYS A 86 10.21 -4.57 -21.39
C LYS A 86 10.76 -4.06 -22.70
#